data_AF-A0A6G1SVX7-F1
#
_entry.id   AF-A0A6G1SVX7-F1
#
_cell.length_a   1.000
_cell.length_b   1.000
_cell.length_c   1.000
_cell.angle_alpha   90.00
_cell.angle_beta   90.00
_cell.angle_gamma   90.00
#
_symmetry.space_group_name_H-M   'P 1'
#
loop_
_entity.id
_entity.type
_entity.pdbx_description
1 polymer ?
#
loop_
_entity_poly.entity_id
_entity_poly.type
_entity_poly.pdbx_seq_one_letter_code
_entity_poly.pdbx_strand_id
1 'polypeptide(L)'
;MPALRLRDEDARIAYLATVYHLGRPGSETDPGTLQRHDMGLQSVHDRMAEQLGQATIDVELSPYQLVRLGEALLGVSNELKQYGMAQGHSAVPGFQDAMGALYPATRQEPGIAMDIVQHAVMLHRRLSTALDQARQAVEEAREEQRREQEAASKPWWQVWRRE
;
A
#
# COMPACT_ATOMS: atom_id res chain seq x y z
N MET A 1 14.67 -6.83 -5.07
CA MET A 1 13.41 -6.14 -4.74
C MET A 1 12.38 -6.52 -5.79
N PRO A 2 11.13 -6.85 -5.44
CA PRO A 2 10.10 -7.11 -6.43
C PRO A 2 9.87 -5.90 -7.33
N ALA A 3 9.97 -6.09 -8.65
CA ALA A 3 9.60 -5.10 -9.65
C ALA A 3 8.18 -5.39 -10.12
N LEU A 4 7.32 -4.39 -10.05
CA LEU A 4 5.94 -4.46 -10.49
C LEU A 4 5.78 -3.68 -11.78
N ARG A 5 5.40 -4.39 -12.85
CA ARG A 5 5.03 -3.77 -14.13
C ARG A 5 3.52 -3.67 -14.25
N LEU A 6 3.00 -2.44 -14.27
CA LEU A 6 1.56 -2.18 -14.35
C LEU A 6 1.21 -1.55 -15.69
N ARG A 7 0.07 -1.96 -16.25
CA ARG A 7 -0.56 -1.23 -17.38
C ARG A 7 -1.20 0.04 -16.85
N ASP A 8 -1.42 1.04 -17.70
CA ASP A 8 -2.02 2.33 -17.29
C ASP A 8 -3.29 2.18 -16.42
N GLU A 9 -4.21 1.29 -16.81
CA GLU A 9 -5.43 1.01 -16.03
C GLU A 9 -5.14 0.49 -14.60
N ASP A 10 -4.15 -0.39 -14.46
CA ASP A 10 -3.72 -0.94 -13.17
C ASP A 10 -2.91 0.12 -12.38
N ALA A 11 -2.14 0.95 -13.08
CA ALA A 11 -1.34 2.02 -12.52
C ALA A 11 -2.21 3.09 -11.86
N ARG A 12 -3.29 3.51 -12.51
CA ARG A 12 -4.24 4.48 -11.96
C ARG A 12 -4.89 3.99 -10.67
N ILE A 13 -5.31 2.73 -10.63
CA ILE A 13 -5.95 2.17 -9.43
C ILE A 13 -4.95 1.93 -8.30
N ALA A 14 -3.73 1.50 -8.61
CA ALA A 14 -2.66 1.39 -7.62
C ALA A 14 -2.24 2.77 -7.08
N TYR A 15 -2.17 3.79 -7.94
CA TYR A 15 -1.89 5.15 -7.52
C TYR A 15 -3.01 5.70 -6.62
N LEU A 16 -4.28 5.49 -7.00
CA LEU A 16 -5.42 5.85 -6.14
C LEU A 16 -5.38 5.13 -4.79
N ALA A 17 -4.95 3.87 -4.75
CA ALA A 17 -4.75 3.14 -3.50
C ALA A 17 -3.67 3.80 -2.62
N THR A 18 -2.58 4.29 -3.20
CA THR A 18 -1.57 5.05 -2.44
C THR A 18 -2.12 6.37 -1.88
N VAL A 19 -2.94 7.10 -2.64
CA VAL A 19 -3.63 8.32 -2.15
C VAL A 19 -4.53 7.98 -0.97
N TYR A 20 -5.34 6.93 -1.11
CA TYR A 20 -6.20 6.44 -0.02
C TYR A 20 -5.37 6.10 1.22
N HIS A 21 -4.26 5.38 1.05
CA HIS A 21 -3.40 4.98 2.17
C HIS A 21 -2.79 6.19 2.89
N LEU A 22 -2.20 7.12 2.14
CA LEU A 22 -1.51 8.28 2.68
C LEU A 22 -2.46 9.29 3.32
N GLY A 23 -3.72 9.34 2.85
CA GLY A 23 -4.75 10.19 3.46
C GLY A 23 -5.27 9.68 4.82
N ARG A 24 -5.03 8.40 5.17
CA ARG A 24 -5.54 7.84 6.44
C ARG A 24 -4.65 8.25 7.62
N PRO A 25 -5.26 8.71 8.74
CA PRO A 25 -4.50 9.02 9.95
C PRO A 25 -3.67 7.82 10.44
N GLY A 26 -2.40 8.07 10.73
CA GLY A 26 -1.49 7.05 11.29
C GLY A 26 -1.12 5.92 10.34
N SER A 27 -1.46 5.99 9.04
CA SER A 27 -1.08 4.95 8.09
C SER A 27 0.43 4.77 8.07
N GLU A 28 1.20 5.84 7.91
CA GLU A 28 2.66 5.79 7.86
C GLU A 28 3.34 5.86 9.24
N THR A 29 2.63 5.60 10.34
CA THR A 29 3.21 5.66 11.69
C THR A 29 3.45 4.25 12.22
N ASP A 30 4.68 3.99 12.65
CA ASP A 30 5.02 2.74 13.32
C ASP A 30 4.43 2.74 14.75
N PRO A 31 3.65 1.73 15.14
CA PRO A 31 2.96 1.72 16.44
C PRO A 31 3.89 1.49 17.64
N GLY A 32 5.09 0.93 17.42
CA GLY A 32 6.06 0.66 18.50
C GLY A 32 6.96 1.86 18.80
N THR A 33 7.30 2.63 17.79
CA THR A 33 8.23 3.77 17.85
C THR A 33 7.54 5.13 17.74
N LEU A 34 6.28 5.15 17.28
CA LEU A 34 5.50 6.36 16.94
C LEU A 34 6.18 7.26 15.90
N GLN A 35 7.17 6.74 15.18
CA GLN A 35 7.88 7.46 14.13
C GLN A 35 7.28 7.15 12.76
N ARG A 36 7.48 8.07 11.81
CA ARG A 36 7.08 7.87 10.42
C ARG A 36 7.92 6.74 9.82
N HIS A 37 7.29 5.76 9.20
CA HIS A 37 7.96 4.60 8.67
C HIS A 37 8.66 4.95 7.35
N ASP A 38 10.00 4.91 7.32
CA ASP A 38 10.78 5.26 6.12
C ASP A 38 10.51 4.32 4.93
N MET A 39 9.98 3.12 5.18
CA MET A 39 9.55 2.19 4.11
C MET A 39 8.05 2.26 3.79
N GLY A 40 7.43 3.41 4.02
CA GLY A 40 6.04 3.69 3.68
C GLY A 40 5.73 3.66 2.18
N LEU A 41 4.48 3.96 1.82
CA LEU A 41 4.04 4.09 0.43
C LEU A 41 4.32 5.47 -0.18
N GLN A 42 4.85 6.45 0.58
CA GLN A 42 5.12 7.79 0.03
C GLN A 42 6.06 7.75 -1.17
N SER A 43 7.19 7.04 -1.07
CA SER A 43 8.15 6.95 -2.19
C SER A 43 7.56 6.24 -3.41
N VAL A 44 6.67 5.28 -3.16
CA VAL A 44 5.94 4.54 -4.21
C VAL A 44 4.96 5.49 -4.91
N HIS A 45 4.20 6.25 -4.12
CA HIS A 45 3.26 7.26 -4.61
C HIS A 45 3.94 8.26 -5.54
N ASP A 46 5.04 8.88 -5.08
CA ASP A 46 5.79 9.88 -5.83
C ASP A 46 6.31 9.29 -7.15
N ARG A 47 6.87 8.07 -7.10
CA ARG A 47 7.38 7.38 -8.30
C ARG A 47 6.29 7.00 -9.30
N MET A 48 5.10 6.67 -8.82
CA MET A 48 3.95 6.40 -9.68
C MET A 48 3.44 7.69 -10.32
N ALA A 49 3.37 8.80 -9.56
CA ALA A 49 2.90 10.10 -10.05
C ALA A 49 3.70 10.57 -11.27
N GLU A 50 5.02 10.39 -11.26
CA GLU A 50 5.92 10.73 -12.37
C GLU A 50 5.64 9.97 -13.67
N GLN A 51 5.05 8.77 -13.57
CA GLN A 51 4.86 7.84 -14.68
C GLN A 51 3.40 7.71 -15.13
N LEU A 52 2.45 8.38 -14.45
CA LEU A 52 1.04 8.31 -14.82
C LEU A 52 0.80 8.76 -16.27
N GLY A 53 -0.06 8.04 -16.97
CA GLY A 53 -0.37 8.28 -18.39
C GLY A 53 0.58 7.59 -19.37
N GLN A 54 1.63 6.94 -18.89
CA GLN A 54 2.45 6.04 -19.72
C GLN A 54 1.72 4.70 -19.94
N ALA A 55 1.97 4.04 -21.07
CA ALA A 55 1.31 2.77 -21.41
C ALA A 55 1.57 1.66 -20.38
N THR A 56 2.79 1.62 -19.83
CA THR A 56 3.18 0.78 -18.70
C THR A 56 4.07 1.56 -17.77
N ILE A 57 3.94 1.30 -16.46
CA ILE A 57 4.83 1.82 -15.43
C ILE A 57 5.59 0.67 -14.77
N ASP A 58 6.83 0.96 -14.37
CA ASP A 58 7.66 0.04 -13.61
C ASP A 58 7.96 0.66 -12.24
N VAL A 59 7.65 -0.10 -11.19
CA VAL A 59 7.82 0.34 -9.80
C VAL A 59 8.52 -0.76 -9.02
N GLU A 60 9.66 -0.41 -8.42
CA GLU A 60 10.35 -1.27 -7.47
C GLU A 60 9.75 -1.08 -6.09
N LEU A 61 9.40 -2.19 -5.44
CA LEU A 61 8.78 -2.21 -4.13
C LEU A 61 9.64 -3.06 -3.20
N SER A 62 9.76 -2.67 -1.93
CA SER A 62 10.16 -3.63 -0.91
C SER A 62 9.03 -4.63 -0.64
N PRO A 63 9.30 -5.83 -0.08
CA PRO A 63 8.24 -6.74 0.36
C PRO A 63 7.23 -6.04 1.28
N TYR A 64 7.70 -5.21 2.20
CA TYR A 64 6.85 -4.42 3.08
C TYR A 64 5.91 -3.48 2.30
N GLN A 65 6.45 -2.71 1.36
CA GLN A 65 5.64 -1.81 0.52
C GLN A 65 4.62 -2.56 -0.32
N LEU A 66 4.97 -3.74 -0.85
CA LEU A 66 4.05 -4.56 -1.61
C LEU A 66 2.88 -5.04 -0.75
N VAL A 67 3.13 -5.48 0.49
CA VAL A 67 2.06 -5.84 1.44
C VAL A 67 1.14 -4.65 1.72
N ARG A 68 1.71 -3.48 1.98
CA ARG A 68 0.97 -2.25 2.27
C ARG A 68 0.14 -1.78 1.07
N LEU A 69 0.66 -1.92 -0.14
CA LEU A 69 -0.08 -1.65 -1.37
C LEU A 69 -1.26 -2.62 -1.52
N GLY A 70 -1.09 -3.90 -1.19
CA GLY A 70 -2.17 -4.88 -1.17
C GLY A 70 -3.29 -4.49 -0.21
N GLU A 71 -2.95 -4.10 1.02
CA GLU A 71 -3.93 -3.60 2.00
C GLU A 71 -4.62 -2.32 1.52
N ALA A 72 -3.87 -1.41 0.90
CA ALA A 72 -4.39 -0.19 0.31
C ALA A 72 -5.37 -0.48 -0.83
N LEU A 73 -5.11 -1.49 -1.67
CA LEU A 73 -6.02 -1.91 -2.75
C LEU A 73 -7.36 -2.44 -2.22
N LEU A 74 -7.35 -3.17 -1.11
CA LEU A 74 -8.59 -3.59 -0.45
C LEU A 74 -9.31 -2.40 0.18
N GLY A 75 -8.58 -1.51 0.84
CA GLY A 75 -9.15 -0.32 1.47
C GLY A 75 -9.78 0.63 0.47
N VAL A 76 -9.09 0.91 -0.65
CA VAL A 76 -9.62 1.79 -1.70
C VAL A 76 -10.86 1.20 -2.36
N SER A 77 -11.00 -0.12 -2.42
CA SER A 77 -12.23 -0.76 -2.92
C SER A 77 -13.45 -0.45 -2.05
N ASN A 78 -13.25 -0.25 -0.73
CA ASN A 78 -14.32 0.15 0.17
C ASN A 78 -14.57 1.66 0.08
N GLU A 79 -13.51 2.46 -0.01
CA GLU A 79 -13.62 3.91 -0.19
C GLU A 79 -14.36 4.25 -1.50
N LEU A 80 -14.08 3.54 -2.60
CA LEU A 80 -14.78 3.71 -3.88
C LEU A 80 -16.29 3.47 -3.77
N LYS A 81 -16.71 2.45 -2.99
CA LYS A 81 -18.13 2.21 -2.73
C LYS A 81 -18.75 3.36 -1.95
N GLN A 82 -18.07 3.82 -0.90
CA GLN A 82 -18.52 4.94 -0.09
C GLN A 82 -18.61 6.22 -0.91
N TYR A 83 -17.61 6.52 -1.73
CA TYR A 83 -17.59 7.66 -2.65
C TYR A 83 -18.79 7.64 -3.61
N GLY A 84 -19.09 6.50 -4.22
CA GLY A 84 -20.25 6.35 -5.10
C GLY A 84 -21.58 6.55 -4.37
N MET A 85 -21.73 5.96 -3.18
CA MET A 85 -22.94 6.11 -2.36
C MET A 85 -23.11 7.54 -1.83
N ALA A 86 -22.01 8.19 -1.46
CA ALA A 86 -21.97 9.55 -0.90
C ALA A 86 -21.94 10.65 -1.98
N GLN A 87 -22.32 10.33 -3.23
CA GLN A 87 -22.44 11.29 -4.33
C GLN A 87 -21.14 12.07 -4.60
N GLY A 88 -20.00 11.38 -4.52
CA GLY A 88 -18.69 11.94 -4.84
C GLY A 88 -17.96 12.57 -3.66
N HIS A 89 -18.44 12.37 -2.44
CA HIS A 89 -17.76 12.82 -1.23
C HIS A 89 -16.93 11.70 -0.59
N SER A 90 -15.74 12.06 -0.14
CA SER A 90 -14.84 11.19 0.63
C SER A 90 -14.29 11.94 1.83
N ALA A 91 -14.15 11.23 2.95
CA ALA A 91 -13.49 11.75 4.15
C ALA A 91 -11.96 11.63 4.08
N VAL A 92 -11.44 10.93 3.06
CA VAL A 92 -10.00 10.72 2.88
C VAL A 92 -9.41 11.93 2.15
N PRO A 93 -8.46 12.66 2.78
CA PRO A 93 -7.83 13.83 2.17
C PRO A 93 -7.24 13.52 0.79
N GLY A 94 -7.51 14.41 -0.17
CA GLY A 94 -7.02 14.30 -1.56
C GLY A 94 -7.68 13.20 -2.40
N PHE A 95 -8.53 12.35 -1.82
CA PHE A 95 -9.15 11.24 -2.55
C PHE A 95 -10.11 11.73 -3.64
N GLN A 96 -10.99 12.70 -3.33
CA GLN A 96 -11.94 13.27 -4.29
C GLN A 96 -11.21 13.93 -5.48
N ASP A 97 -10.14 14.67 -5.21
CA ASP A 97 -9.36 15.34 -6.25
C ASP A 97 -8.64 14.32 -7.15
N ALA A 98 -8.02 13.30 -6.55
CA ALA A 98 -7.38 12.20 -7.27
C ALA A 98 -8.39 11.41 -8.12
N MET A 99 -9.58 11.11 -7.58
CA MET A 99 -10.67 10.45 -8.30
C MET A 99 -11.07 11.24 -9.55
N GLY A 100 -11.32 12.55 -9.41
CA GLY A 100 -11.66 13.40 -10.53
C GLY A 100 -10.54 13.49 -11.57
N ALA A 101 -9.28 13.53 -11.14
CA ALA A 101 -8.14 13.59 -12.05
C ALA A 101 -7.96 12.29 -12.87
N LEU A 102 -8.02 11.13 -12.21
CA LEU A 102 -7.77 9.83 -12.83
C LEU A 102 -8.97 9.30 -13.61
N TYR A 103 -10.19 9.60 -13.14
CA TYR A 103 -11.46 9.13 -13.69
C TYR A 103 -12.44 10.29 -13.85
N PRO A 104 -12.23 11.18 -14.85
CA PRO A 104 -12.99 12.43 -14.98
C PRO A 104 -14.51 12.27 -15.07
N ALA A 105 -15.00 11.14 -15.59
CA ALA A 105 -16.44 10.82 -15.67
C ALA A 105 -17.12 10.82 -14.29
N THR A 106 -16.37 10.45 -13.24
CA THR A 106 -16.90 10.41 -11.85
C THR A 106 -17.25 11.78 -11.29
N ARG A 107 -16.81 12.89 -11.92
CA ARG A 107 -17.22 14.24 -11.54
C ARG A 107 -18.67 14.54 -11.89
N GLN A 108 -19.19 13.92 -12.95
CA GLN A 108 -20.58 14.10 -13.40
C GLN A 108 -21.47 12.98 -12.87
N GLU A 109 -20.94 11.76 -12.82
CA GLU A 109 -21.66 10.58 -12.36
C GLU A 109 -20.80 9.81 -11.34
N PRO A 110 -20.88 10.17 -10.03
CA PRO A 110 -20.10 9.52 -8.99
C PRO A 110 -20.34 8.02 -8.87
N GLY A 111 -21.51 7.54 -9.30
CA GLY A 111 -21.86 6.11 -9.32
C GLY A 111 -20.89 5.23 -10.12
N ILE A 112 -20.21 5.79 -11.13
CA ILE A 112 -19.17 5.09 -11.92
C ILE A 112 -18.04 4.56 -11.03
N ALA A 113 -17.82 5.15 -9.84
CA ALA A 113 -16.84 4.64 -8.89
C ALA A 113 -17.11 3.17 -8.48
N MET A 114 -18.36 2.71 -8.54
CA MET A 114 -18.74 1.32 -8.27
C MET A 114 -18.15 0.35 -9.30
N ASP A 115 -18.01 0.75 -10.56
CA ASP A 115 -17.40 -0.07 -11.60
C ASP A 115 -15.89 -0.22 -11.39
N ILE A 116 -15.26 0.84 -10.85
CA ILE A 116 -13.82 0.87 -10.54
C ILE A 116 -13.48 -0.09 -9.39
N VAL A 117 -14.43 -0.39 -8.48
CA VAL A 117 -14.24 -1.35 -7.38
C VAL A 117 -13.73 -2.69 -7.91
N GLN A 118 -14.31 -3.18 -9.01
CA GLN A 118 -13.93 -4.46 -9.59
C GLN A 118 -12.47 -4.44 -10.05
N HIS A 119 -11.99 -3.32 -10.61
CA HIS A 119 -10.59 -3.18 -11.03
C HIS A 119 -9.63 -3.29 -9.83
N ALA A 120 -9.94 -2.66 -8.70
CA ALA A 120 -9.12 -2.76 -7.48
C ALA A 120 -9.03 -4.21 -6.98
N VAL A 121 -10.16 -4.92 -6.93
CA VAL A 121 -10.22 -6.31 -6.48
C VAL A 121 -9.48 -7.24 -7.45
N MET A 122 -9.64 -7.03 -8.77
CA MET A 122 -8.95 -7.81 -9.78
C MET A 122 -7.44 -7.60 -9.75
N LEU A 123 -6.98 -6.35 -9.55
CA LEU A 123 -5.56 -6.07 -9.38
C LEU A 123 -5.03 -6.75 -8.12
N HIS A 124 -5.69 -6.61 -6.97
CA HIS A 124 -5.28 -7.29 -5.74
C HIS A 124 -5.18 -8.81 -5.95
N ARG A 125 -6.15 -9.42 -6.62
CA ARG A 125 -6.14 -10.86 -6.95
C ARG A 125 -4.97 -11.23 -7.87
N ARG A 126 -4.66 -10.41 -8.88
CA ARG A 126 -3.50 -10.64 -9.76
C ARG A 126 -2.17 -10.58 -9.00
N LEU A 127 -2.11 -9.79 -7.93
CA LEU A 127 -0.93 -9.66 -7.08
C LEU A 127 -0.87 -10.71 -5.97
N SER A 128 -1.86 -11.61 -5.82
CA SER A 128 -1.98 -12.47 -4.63
C SER A 128 -0.73 -13.31 -4.37
N THR A 129 -0.18 -13.96 -5.39
CA THR A 129 1.03 -14.78 -5.23
C THR A 129 2.24 -13.94 -4.77
N ALA A 130 2.42 -12.75 -5.34
CA ALA A 130 3.50 -11.85 -4.95
C ALA A 130 3.29 -11.27 -3.54
N LEU A 131 2.03 -11.01 -3.17
CA LEU A 131 1.65 -10.58 -1.82
C LEU A 131 1.91 -11.67 -0.79
N ASP A 132 1.60 -12.93 -1.08
CA ASP A 132 1.84 -14.05 -0.17
C ASP A 132 3.35 -14.24 0.07
N GLN A 133 4.16 -14.18 -1.01
CA GLN A 133 5.63 -14.20 -0.90
C GLN A 133 6.17 -13.02 -0.09
N ALA A 134 5.64 -11.82 -0.33
CA ALA A 134 6.05 -10.63 0.39
C ALA A 134 5.69 -10.69 1.89
N ARG A 135 4.51 -11.23 2.23
CA ARG A 135 4.10 -11.48 3.63
C ARG A 135 5.04 -12.44 4.32
N GLN A 136 5.40 -13.54 3.66
CA GLN A 136 6.36 -14.49 4.21
C GLN A 136 7.72 -13.81 4.46
N ALA A 137 8.25 -13.06 3.50
CA ALA A 137 9.52 -12.35 3.66
C ALA A 137 9.49 -11.30 4.79
N VAL A 138 8.37 -10.60 4.97
CA VAL A 138 8.18 -9.65 6.09
C VAL A 138 8.17 -10.37 7.43
N GLU A 139 7.50 -11.53 7.52
CA GLU A 139 7.46 -12.30 8.75
C GLU A 139 8.84 -12.88 9.11
N GLU A 140 9.55 -13.45 8.13
CA GLU A 140 10.92 -13.95 8.29
C GLU A 140 11.86 -12.85 8.80
N ALA A 141 11.80 -11.65 8.21
CA ALA A 141 12.59 -10.50 8.66
C ALA A 141 12.24 -10.06 10.10
N ARG A 142 10.96 -10.11 10.49
CA ARG A 142 10.53 -9.82 11.86
C ARG A 142 11.03 -10.85 12.86
N GLU A 143 11.01 -12.13 12.50
CA GLU A 143 11.54 -13.18 13.35
C GLU A 143 13.05 -13.07 13.54
N GLU A 144 13.78 -12.73 12.48
CA GLU A 144 15.23 -12.52 12.53
C GLU A 144 15.57 -11.34 13.44
N GLN A 145 14.91 -10.20 13.28
CA GLN A 145 15.06 -9.05 14.18
C GLN A 145 14.76 -9.41 15.65
N ARG A 146 13.70 -10.20 15.89
CA ARG A 146 13.35 -10.65 17.25
C ARG A 146 14.46 -11.53 17.84
N ARG A 147 15.00 -12.48 17.07
CA ARG A 147 16.10 -13.36 17.50
C ARG A 147 17.38 -12.57 17.78
N GLU A 148 17.70 -11.58 16.96
CA GLU A 148 18.85 -10.69 17.17
C GLU A 148 18.69 -9.85 18.45
N GLN A 149 17.51 -9.28 18.69
CA GLN A 149 17.21 -8.53 19.91
C GLN A 149 17.27 -9.42 21.17
N GLU A 150 16.74 -10.65 21.09
CA GLU A 150 16.83 -11.65 22.16
C GLU A 150 18.27 -12.11 22.41
N ALA A 151 19.11 -12.20 21.37
CA ALA A 151 20.52 -12.54 21.50
C ALA A 151 21.32 -11.38 22.11
N ALA A 152 21.04 -10.14 21.69
CA ALA A 152 21.70 -8.93 22.17
C ALA A 152 21.31 -8.55 23.61
N SER A 153 20.09 -8.91 24.05
CA SER A 153 19.61 -8.65 25.41
C SER A 153 20.08 -9.70 26.45
N LYS A 154 20.77 -10.77 26.04
CA LYS A 154 21.33 -11.76 26.97
C LYS A 154 22.49 -11.15 27.77
N PRO A 155 22.41 -11.11 29.10
CA PRO A 155 23.46 -10.51 29.89
C PRO A 155 24.72 -11.38 29.89
N TRP A 156 25.88 -10.71 29.80
CA TRP A 156 27.21 -11.31 29.65
C TRP A 156 27.55 -12.39 30.70
N TRP A 157 26.95 -12.35 31.90
CA TRP A 157 27.17 -13.34 32.96
C TRP A 157 26.47 -14.69 32.73
N GLN A 158 25.47 -14.80 31.85
CA GLN A 158 24.82 -16.08 31.53
C GLN A 158 25.62 -16.93 30.54
N VAL A 159 26.59 -16.35 29.83
CA VAL A 159 27.47 -17.06 28.90
C VAL A 159 28.44 -17.99 29.65
N TRP A 160 28.84 -17.64 30.87
CA TRP A 160 29.81 -18.37 31.71
C TRP A 160 29.23 -19.57 32.50
N ARG A 161 27.91 -19.82 32.44
CA ARG A 161 27.27 -20.96 33.16
C ARG A 161 27.13 -22.22 32.30
N ARG A 162 27.69 -22.22 31.09
CA ARG A 162 27.76 -23.39 30.20
C ARG A 162 29.22 -23.83 30.02
N GLU A 163 29.91 -24.10 31.13
CA GLU A 163 31.12 -24.94 31.17
C GLU A 163 30.98 -25.95 32.31
#